data_AF-A0A852MAD6-F1
#
_entry.id   AF-A0A852MAD6-F1
#
_cell.length_a   1.000
_cell.length_b   1.000
_cell.length_c   1.000
_cell.angle_alpha   90.00
_cell.angle_beta   90.00
_cell.angle_gamma   90.00
#
_symmetry.space_group_name_H-M   'P 1'
#
loop_
_entity.id
_entity.type
_entity.pdbx_description
1 polymer ?
#
loop_
_entity_poly.entity_id
_entity_poly.type
_entity_poly.pdbx_seq_one_letter_code
_entity_poly.pdbx_strand_id
1 'polypeptide(L)'
;QPSVIGGHEAKPHSRPYLVSIQFGGVHACGGALLHKRWVLTAAHCVPRRTKGPGTVVVGLHSLGEHGGATQTLPIRAACPHPGYDRRTMENDLLLLQ
;
A
#
# COMPACT_ATOMS: atom_id res chain seq x y z
N GLN A 1 -13.36 -0.88 -13.21
CA GLN A 1 -12.29 -0.78 -14.23
C GLN A 1 -11.20 -1.78 -13.86
N PRO A 2 -10.54 -2.44 -14.83
CA PRO A 2 -9.39 -3.27 -14.52
C PRO A 2 -8.26 -2.38 -13.98
N SER A 3 -7.77 -2.68 -12.77
CA SER A 3 -6.68 -1.93 -12.12
C SER A 3 -5.30 -2.25 -12.71
N VAL A 4 -5.20 -3.31 -13.53
CA VAL A 4 -4.00 -3.73 -14.27
C VAL A 4 -4.41 -4.03 -15.71
N ILE A 5 -3.84 -3.30 -16.68
CA ILE A 5 -4.18 -3.42 -18.11
C ILE A 5 -3.45 -4.64 -18.70
N GLY A 6 -4.18 -5.48 -19.44
CA GLY A 6 -3.63 -6.68 -20.08
C GLY A 6 -3.29 -7.83 -19.12
N GLY A 7 -3.70 -7.73 -17.85
CA GLY A 7 -3.49 -8.77 -16.84
C GLY A 7 -4.61 -9.81 -16.79
N HIS A 8 -4.43 -10.78 -15.90
CA HIS A 8 -5.46 -11.70 -15.43
C HIS A 8 -5.46 -11.71 -13.90
N GLU A 9 -6.54 -12.20 -13.30
CA GLU A 9 -6.62 -12.34 -11.85
C GLU A 9 -5.54 -13.30 -11.35
N ALA A 10 -4.78 -12.88 -10.33
CA ALA A 10 -3.76 -13.72 -9.72
C ALA A 10 -4.42 -14.87 -8.96
N LYS A 11 -3.73 -16.01 -8.82
CA LYS A 11 -4.18 -17.06 -7.90
C LYS A 11 -4.27 -16.48 -6.47
N PRO A 12 -5.33 -16.77 -5.69
CA PRO A 12 -5.47 -16.27 -4.33
C PRO A 12 -4.21 -16.44 -3.50
N HIS A 13 -3.78 -15.34 -2.88
CA HIS A 13 -2.63 -15.25 -1.98
C HIS A 13 -1.27 -15.68 -2.58
N SER A 14 -1.16 -15.85 -3.92
CA SER A 14 0.08 -16.23 -4.60
C SER A 14 1.15 -15.12 -4.66
N ARG A 15 0.81 -13.93 -4.16
CA ARG A 15 1.69 -12.76 -4.03
C ARG A 15 1.65 -12.27 -2.59
N PRO A 16 2.21 -13.02 -1.62
CA PRO A 16 2.05 -12.76 -0.19
C PRO A 16 2.69 -11.44 0.27
N TYR A 17 3.59 -10.89 -0.54
CA TYR A 17 4.20 -9.59 -0.31
C TYR A 17 3.33 -8.41 -0.74
N LEU A 18 2.23 -8.63 -1.49
CA LEU A 18 1.40 -7.54 -1.99
C LEU A 18 0.60 -6.93 -0.84
N VAL A 19 0.58 -5.59 -0.80
CA VAL A 19 -0.07 -4.81 0.24
C VAL A 19 -1.08 -3.85 -0.37
N SER A 20 -2.22 -3.69 0.29
CA SER A 20 -3.20 -2.64 0.03
C SER A 20 -3.03 -1.52 1.04
N ILE A 21 -2.69 -0.32 0.56
CA ILE A 21 -2.63 0.89 1.38
C ILE A 21 -3.97 1.57 1.30
N GLN A 22 -4.59 1.82 2.45
CA GLN A 22 -5.93 2.37 2.54
C GLN A 22 -5.96 3.65 3.36
N PHE A 23 -6.84 4.58 2.97
CA PHE A 23 -7.16 5.77 3.74
C PHE A 23 -8.67 5.80 3.97
N GLY A 24 -9.09 5.84 5.25
CA GLY A 24 -10.52 5.77 5.57
C GLY A 24 -11.19 4.45 5.12
N GLY A 25 -10.43 3.35 5.08
CA GLY A 25 -10.91 2.03 4.66
C GLY A 25 -11.00 1.83 3.15
N VAL A 26 -10.59 2.81 2.34
CA VAL A 26 -10.62 2.73 0.87
C VAL A 26 -9.22 2.51 0.32
N HIS A 27 -9.06 1.52 -0.57
CA HIS A 27 -7.82 1.28 -1.29
C HIS A 27 -7.37 2.51 -2.09
N ALA A 28 -6.12 2.91 -1.88
CA ALA A 28 -5.53 4.07 -2.54
C ALA A 28 -4.32 3.67 -3.39
N CYS A 29 -3.44 2.82 -2.86
CA CYS A 29 -2.23 2.38 -3.54
C CYS A 29 -1.84 0.95 -3.17
N GLY A 30 -0.97 0.36 -4.00
CA GLY A 30 -0.25 -0.86 -3.68
C GLY A 30 1.02 -0.62 -2.86
N GLY A 31 1.55 -1.67 -2.27
CA GLY A 31 2.89 -1.72 -1.70
C GLY A 31 3.45 -3.14 -1.68
N ALA A 32 4.70 -3.26 -1.25
CA ALA A 32 5.38 -4.53 -1.05
C ALA A 32 5.87 -4.66 0.39
N LEU A 33 5.51 -5.75 1.06
CA LEU A 33 6.01 -6.10 2.38
C LEU A 33 7.48 -6.54 2.27
N LEU A 34 8.41 -5.70 2.72
CA LEU A 34 9.84 -5.99 2.72
C LEU A 34 10.29 -6.70 4.01
N HIS A 35 9.62 -6.38 5.11
CA HIS A 35 9.89 -6.93 6.43
C HIS A 35 8.58 -6.97 7.23
N LYS A 36 8.55 -7.72 8.33
CA LYS A 36 7.39 -7.85 9.24
C LYS A 36 6.77 -6.52 9.70
N ARG A 37 7.49 -5.40 9.58
CA ARG A 37 7.09 -4.05 9.99
C ARG A 37 7.45 -2.98 8.97
N TRP A 38 7.76 -3.36 7.73
CA TRP A 38 8.14 -2.38 6.71
C TRP A 38 7.50 -2.72 5.37
N VAL A 39 6.77 -1.75 4.84
CA VAL A 39 6.18 -1.78 3.50
C VAL A 39 6.87 -0.72 2.65
N LEU A 40 7.32 -1.12 1.47
CA LEU A 40 7.75 -0.20 0.42
C LEU A 40 6.55 0.19 -0.45
N THR A 41 6.41 1.48 -0.73
CA THR A 41 5.42 2.03 -1.65
C THR A 41 5.98 3.29 -2.31
N ALA A 42 5.15 3.97 -3.10
CA ALA A 42 5.48 5.26 -3.68
C ALA A 42 5.21 6.41 -2.68
N ALA A 43 6.04 7.44 -2.72
CA ALA A 43 5.89 8.59 -1.83
C ALA A 43 4.64 9.41 -2.15
N HIS A 44 4.26 9.53 -3.43
CA HIS A 44 3.07 10.26 -3.86
C HIS A 44 1.76 9.63 -3.35
N CYS A 45 1.78 8.35 -2.98
CA CYS A 45 0.61 7.63 -2.46
C CYS A 45 0.17 8.13 -1.09
N VAL A 46 1.06 8.75 -0.30
CA VAL A 46 0.77 9.19 1.06
C VAL A 46 0.50 10.70 1.06
N PRO A 47 -0.74 11.16 1.31
CA PRO A 47 -1.07 12.57 1.29
C PRO A 47 -0.37 13.34 2.43
N ARG A 48 0.14 14.55 2.13
CA ARG A 48 0.70 15.48 3.15
C ARG A 48 -0.30 15.87 4.25
N ARG A 49 -1.60 15.83 3.94
CA ARG A 49 -2.70 16.05 4.88
C ARG A 49 -3.61 14.84 4.80
N THR A 50 -3.58 14.00 5.82
CA THR A 50 -4.37 12.76 5.87
C THR A 50 -5.86 13.11 5.95
N LYS A 51 -6.68 12.56 5.05
CA LYS A 51 -8.16 12.65 5.11
C LYS A 51 -8.79 11.67 6.13
N GLY A 52 -7.98 10.90 6.83
CA GLY A 52 -8.37 9.87 7.79
C GLY A 52 -7.17 9.00 8.18
N PRO A 53 -7.33 8.02 9.10
CA PRO A 53 -6.24 7.12 9.47
C PRO A 53 -5.79 6.31 8.25
N GLY A 54 -4.47 6.26 8.03
CA GLY A 54 -3.86 5.42 7.01
C GLY A 54 -3.61 4.01 7.56
N THR A 55 -3.98 2.99 6.80
CA THR A 55 -3.77 1.59 7.15
C THR A 55 -3.07 0.84 6.02
N VAL A 56 -2.35 -0.20 6.42
CA VAL A 56 -1.74 -1.22 5.57
C VAL A 56 -2.55 -2.49 5.76
N VAL A 57 -3.05 -3.06 4.68
CA VAL A 57 -3.76 -4.34 4.69
C VAL A 57 -2.95 -5.38 3.93
N VAL A 58 -2.61 -6.46 4.62
CA VAL A 58 -1.83 -7.58 4.07
C VAL A 58 -2.69 -8.84 4.02
N GLY A 59 -2.32 -9.78 3.14
CA GLY A 59 -3.01 -11.07 3.01
C GLY A 59 -4.28 -11.05 2.17
N LEU A 60 -4.68 -9.89 1.62
CA LEU A 60 -5.83 -9.77 0.74
C LEU A 60 -5.61 -10.48 -0.60
N HIS A 61 -6.68 -11.12 -1.09
CA HIS A 61 -6.85 -11.42 -2.52
C HIS A 61 -7.90 -10.48 -3.14
N SER A 62 -9.03 -10.27 -2.45
CA SER A 62 -10.09 -9.34 -2.87
C SER A 62 -10.28 -8.21 -1.86
N LEU A 63 -10.48 -6.98 -2.34
CA LEU A 63 -10.64 -5.79 -1.48
C LEU A 63 -11.87 -5.86 -0.56
N GLY A 64 -12.85 -6.71 -0.88
CA GLY A 64 -14.04 -6.94 -0.04
C GLY A 64 -13.86 -8.03 1.02
N GLU A 65 -12.71 -8.69 1.07
CA GLU A 65 -12.44 -9.75 2.07
C GLU A 65 -12.27 -9.15 3.47
N HIS A 66 -13.01 -9.71 4.42
CA HIS A 66 -12.91 -9.39 5.84
C HIS A 66 -12.74 -10.69 6.64
N GLY A 67 -11.71 -10.75 7.49
CA GLY A 67 -11.37 -11.93 8.30
C GLY A 67 -10.35 -12.88 7.66
N GLY A 68 -10.01 -13.97 8.36
CA GLY A 68 -9.07 -14.99 7.89
C GLY A 68 -7.59 -14.57 8.01
N ALA A 69 -6.82 -14.75 6.92
CA ALA A 69 -5.39 -14.42 6.84
C ALA A 69 -5.11 -12.90 6.70
N THR A 70 -6.16 -12.11 6.49
CA THR A 70 -6.07 -10.66 6.30
C THR A 70 -5.76 -9.94 7.61
N GLN A 71 -4.79 -9.02 7.57
CA GLN A 71 -4.46 -8.17 8.72
C GLN A 71 -4.46 -6.72 8.31
N THR A 72 -5.19 -5.90 9.07
CA THR A 72 -5.23 -4.44 8.92
C THR A 72 -4.38 -3.81 10.03
N LEU A 73 -3.34 -3.08 9.63
CA LEU A 73 -2.36 -2.49 10.52
C LEU A 73 -2.35 -0.96 10.34
N PRO A 74 -2.30 -0.17 11.42
CA PRO A 74 -2.17 1.28 11.31
C PRO A 74 -0.75 1.66 10.85
N ILE A 75 -0.65 2.68 10.01
CA ILE A 75 0.64 3.28 9.65
C ILE A 75 1.11 4.15 10.82
N ARG A 76 2.29 3.84 11.38
CA ARG A 76 2.92 4.59 12.48
C ARG A 76 3.87 5.65 11.99
N ALA A 77 4.62 5.35 10.93
CA ALA A 77 5.56 6.29 10.34
C ALA A 77 5.57 6.17 8.82
N ALA A 78 5.78 7.31 8.17
CA ALA A 78 5.99 7.41 6.74
C ALA A 78 7.35 8.07 6.51
N CYS A 79 8.27 7.32 5.91
CA CYS A 79 9.64 7.73 5.65
C CYS A 79 9.83 7.84 4.14
N PRO A 80 9.48 8.98 3.52
CA PRO A 80 9.76 9.21 2.10
C PRO A 80 11.27 9.24 1.86
N HIS A 81 11.68 8.88 0.65
CA HIS A 81 13.05 9.06 0.22
C HIS A 81 13.46 10.54 0.41
N PRO A 82 14.65 10.84 0.96
CA PRO A 82 15.07 12.22 1.28
C PRO A 82 15.15 13.12 0.05
N GLY A 83 15.40 12.54 -1.12
CA GLY A 83 15.40 13.23 -2.41
C GLY A 83 14.07 13.22 -3.16
N TYR A 84 12.94 12.83 -2.54
CA TYR A 84 11.65 12.81 -3.23
C TYR A 84 11.21 14.23 -3.64
N ASP A 85 11.04 14.45 -4.94
CA ASP A 85 10.49 15.69 -5.49
C ASP A 85 9.11 15.41 -6.08
N ARG A 86 8.08 16.02 -5.47
CA ARG A 86 6.68 15.84 -5.88
C ARG A 86 6.33 16.48 -7.23
N ARG A 87 7.11 17.47 -7.69
CA ARG A 87 6.89 18.14 -8.97
C ARG A 87 7.46 17.33 -10.12
N THR A 88 8.65 16.75 -9.94
CA THR A 88 9.33 15.94 -10.98
C THR A 88 9.01 14.46 -10.87
N MET A 89 8.50 14.01 -9.72
CA MET A 89 8.30 12.60 -9.36
C MET A 89 9.61 11.80 -9.21
N GLU A 90 10.75 12.50 -9.09
CA GLU A 90 12.03 11.85 -8.81
C GLU A 90 12.04 11.26 -7.40
N ASN A 91 12.66 10.08 -7.27
CA ASN A 91 12.78 9.34 -6.02
C ASN A 91 11.45 9.08 -5.31
N ASP A 92 10.42 8.73 -6.06
CA ASP A 92 9.08 8.42 -5.57
C ASP A 92 9.00 7.07 -4.84
N LEU A 93 9.70 6.99 -3.71
CA LEU A 93 9.83 5.83 -2.86
C LEU A 93 9.56 6.22 -1.41
N LEU A 94 8.86 5.37 -0.67
CA LEU A 94 8.50 5.60 0.72
C LEU A 94 8.44 4.29 1.50
N LEU A 95 9.01 4.30 2.70
CA LEU A 95 8.87 3.22 3.67
C LEU A 95 7.75 3.56 4.67
N LEU A 96 6.83 2.61 4.86
CA LEU A 96 5.81 2.66 5.90
C LEU A 96 6.18 1.70 7.02
N GLN A 97 6.08 2.16 8.27
CA GLN A 97 6.24 1.37 9.48
C GLN A 97 4.92 1.14 10.20
#